data_AF-A0A6N9TVP8-F1
#
_entry.id   AF-A0A6N9TVP8-F1
#
_cell.length_a   1.000
_cell.length_b   1.000
_cell.length_c   1.000
_cell.angle_alpha   90.00
_cell.angle_beta   90.00
_cell.angle_gamma   90.00
#
_symmetry.space_group_name_H-M   'P 1'
#
loop_
_entity.id
_entity.type
_entity.pdbx_description
1 polymer ?
#
loop_
_entity_poly.entity_id
_entity_poly.type
_entity_poly.pdbx_seq_one_letter_code
_entity_poly.pdbx_strand_id
1 'polypeptide(L)'
;VPAGTDATALVRGALAVDPSLPLVAGGGALAAEMIRVNHYGADATRDAVLSSLAALGSALTDAGRATDLDAARDAVAEAWPND
;
A
#
# COMPACT_ATOMS: atom_id res chain seq x y z
N VAL A 1 -2.93 -10.28 0.86
CA VAL A 1 -1.77 -9.92 1.70
C VAL A 1 -1.01 -11.19 2.05
N PRO A 2 0.29 -11.13 2.42
CA PRO A 2 1.04 -12.34 2.79
C PRO A 2 0.34 -13.13 3.90
N ALA A 3 0.43 -14.46 3.86
CA ALA A 3 -0.14 -15.32 4.90
C ALA A 3 0.38 -14.92 6.30
N GLY A 4 -0.49 -15.01 7.30
CA GLY A 4 -0.19 -14.60 8.68
C GLY A 4 -0.05 -13.09 8.88
N THR A 5 -0.56 -12.27 7.95
CA THR A 5 -0.79 -10.83 8.15
C THR A 5 -2.29 -10.54 8.04
N ASP A 6 -2.71 -9.39 8.59
CA ASP A 6 -4.10 -8.94 8.55
C ASP A 6 -4.18 -7.65 7.72
N ALA A 7 -4.90 -7.71 6.59
CA ALA A 7 -5.08 -6.57 5.70
C ALA A 7 -5.73 -5.35 6.37
N THR A 8 -6.68 -5.56 7.29
CA THR A 8 -7.32 -4.47 8.05
C THR A 8 -6.32 -3.80 8.98
N ALA A 9 -5.47 -4.59 9.66
CA ALA A 9 -4.43 -4.04 10.51
C ALA A 9 -3.39 -3.23 9.72
N LEU A 10 -2.97 -3.74 8.56
CA LEU A 10 -2.02 -3.06 7.68
C LEU A 10 -2.58 -1.75 7.13
N VAL A 11 -3.81 -1.75 6.62
CA VAL A 11 -4.48 -0.53 6.13
C VAL A 11 -4.66 0.48 7.25
N ARG A 12 -5.05 0.05 8.46
CA ARG A 12 -5.16 0.93 9.62
C ARG A 12 -3.82 1.56 9.98
N GLY A 13 -2.72 0.80 9.93
CA GLY A 13 -1.37 1.31 10.17
C GLY A 13 -0.96 2.36 9.14
N ALA A 14 -1.18 2.09 7.86
CA ALA A 14 -0.89 3.04 6.78
C ALA A 14 -1.70 4.34 6.90
N LEU A 15 -3.01 4.24 7.14
CA LEU A 15 -3.90 5.41 7.29
C LEU A 15 -3.67 6.21 8.58
N ALA A 16 -3.06 5.61 9.61
CA ALA A 16 -2.65 6.35 10.79
C ALA A 16 -1.47 7.30 10.51
N VAL A 17 -0.64 6.99 9.51
CA VAL A 17 0.47 7.85 9.05
C VAL A 17 -0.04 8.91 8.08
N ASP A 18 -0.85 8.50 7.10
CA ASP A 18 -1.45 9.40 6.13
C ASP A 18 -2.92 9.00 5.85
N PRO A 19 -3.89 9.75 6.41
CA PRO A 19 -5.31 9.47 6.21
C PRO A 19 -5.81 9.73 4.79
N SER A 20 -5.03 10.40 3.94
CA SER A 20 -5.42 10.70 2.56
C SER A 20 -5.15 9.55 1.59
N LEU A 21 -4.43 8.51 2.01
CA LEU A 21 -4.08 7.41 1.12
C LEU A 21 -5.33 6.68 0.60
N PRO A 22 -5.38 6.31 -0.68
CA PRO A 22 -6.52 5.62 -1.30
C PRO A 22 -6.53 4.12 -0.95
N LEU A 23 -6.39 3.76 0.33
CA LEU A 23 -6.25 2.40 0.81
C LEU A 23 -7.51 1.92 1.53
N VAL A 24 -8.00 0.73 1.16
CA VAL A 24 -9.15 0.11 1.83
C VAL A 24 -8.90 -1.39 1.98
N ALA A 25 -9.21 -1.95 3.14
CA ALA A 25 -9.27 -3.40 3.29
C ALA A 25 -10.42 -4.00 2.44
N GLY A 26 -10.36 -5.30 2.19
CA GLY A 26 -11.49 -6.03 1.61
C GLY A 26 -12.74 -5.94 2.49
N GLY A 27 -13.90 -6.25 1.91
CA GLY A 27 -15.15 -6.40 2.66
C GLY A 27 -15.46 -7.87 2.93
N GLY A 28 -16.23 -8.15 3.98
CA GLY A 28 -16.74 -9.49 4.29
C GLY A 28 -15.63 -10.53 4.39
N ALA A 29 -15.76 -11.63 3.65
CA ALA A 29 -14.80 -12.73 3.66
C ALA A 29 -13.37 -12.33 3.26
N LEU A 30 -13.19 -11.21 2.53
CA LEU A 30 -11.88 -10.74 2.07
C LEU A 30 -11.22 -9.71 3.00
N ALA A 31 -11.87 -9.34 4.12
CA ALA A 31 -11.42 -8.22 4.94
C ALA A 31 -10.02 -8.40 5.55
N ALA A 32 -9.64 -9.63 5.87
CA ALA A 32 -8.31 -9.93 6.39
C ALA A 32 -7.27 -10.19 5.28
N GLU A 33 -7.70 -10.46 4.05
CA GLU A 33 -6.84 -11.07 3.03
C GLU A 33 -6.55 -10.15 1.84
N MET A 34 -7.33 -9.08 1.66
CA MET A 34 -7.21 -8.19 0.51
C MET A 34 -7.05 -6.73 0.92
N ILE A 35 -6.16 -6.03 0.23
CA ILE A 35 -6.07 -4.57 0.25
C ILE A 35 -6.39 -4.07 -1.15
N ARG A 36 -7.24 -3.04 -1.23
CA ARG A 36 -7.54 -2.31 -2.45
C ARG A 36 -6.82 -0.98 -2.42
N VAL A 37 -6.16 -0.67 -3.54
CA VAL A 37 -5.64 0.66 -3.82
C VAL A 37 -6.59 1.30 -4.82
N ASN A 38 -7.34 2.31 -4.38
CA ASN A 38 -8.34 3.01 -5.17
C ASN A 38 -7.66 4.07 -6.06
N HIS A 39 -6.75 3.63 -6.92
CA HIS A 39 -5.96 4.49 -7.81
C HIS A 39 -6.78 4.91 -9.04
N TYR A 40 -7.70 5.85 -8.85
CA TYR A 40 -8.54 6.41 -9.91
C TYR A 40 -8.90 7.87 -9.62
N GLY A 41 -9.35 8.61 -10.63
CA GLY A 41 -9.76 10.01 -10.46
C GLY A 41 -8.61 10.90 -9.96
N ALA A 42 -8.85 11.64 -8.88
CA ALA A 42 -7.83 12.52 -8.29
C ALA A 42 -6.61 11.75 -7.72
N ASP A 43 -6.81 10.48 -7.35
CA ASP A 43 -5.76 9.62 -6.82
C ASP A 43 -5.01 8.85 -7.91
N ALA A 44 -5.33 9.10 -9.19
CA ALA A 44 -4.64 8.53 -10.35
C ALA A 44 -3.28 9.21 -10.60
N THR A 45 -2.49 9.40 -9.55
CA THR A 45 -1.17 10.07 -9.60
C THR A 45 -0.06 9.12 -9.20
N ARG A 46 1.14 9.38 -9.72
CA ARG A 46 2.35 8.65 -9.34
C ARG A 46 2.65 8.77 -7.85
N ASP A 47 2.45 9.95 -7.28
CA ASP A 47 2.65 10.21 -5.86
C ASP A 47 1.72 9.38 -4.99
N ALA A 48 0.43 9.23 -5.36
CA ALA A 48 -0.49 8.36 -4.63
C ALA A 48 -0.03 6.89 -4.62
N VAL A 49 0.54 6.40 -5.73
CA VAL A 49 1.12 5.06 -5.82
C VAL A 49 2.35 4.93 -4.92
N LEU A 50 3.30 5.85 -5.02
CA LEU A 50 4.52 5.85 -4.22
C LEU A 50 4.22 5.90 -2.72
N SER A 51 3.33 6.81 -2.29
CA SER A 51 2.93 6.95 -0.89
C SER A 51 2.19 5.71 -0.39
N SER A 52 1.32 5.11 -1.21
CA SER A 52 0.64 3.86 -0.86
C SER A 52 1.62 2.70 -0.67
N LEU A 53 2.58 2.53 -1.58
CA LEU A 53 3.60 1.47 -1.48
C LEU A 53 4.52 1.68 -0.29
N ALA A 54 4.95 2.92 -0.04
CA ALA A 54 5.79 3.26 1.11
C ALA A 54 5.09 2.95 2.44
N ALA A 55 3.82 3.37 2.59
CA ALA A 55 3.05 3.16 3.81
C ALA A 55 2.76 1.66 4.04
N LEU A 56 2.38 0.92 2.99
CA LEU A 56 2.15 -0.52 3.08
C LEU A 56 3.43 -1.31 3.36
N GLY A 57 4.56 -0.94 2.75
CA GLY A 57 5.84 -1.59 2.99
C GLY A 57 6.34 -1.35 4.42
N SER A 58 6.15 -0.15 4.97
CA SER A 58 6.42 0.13 6.38
C SER A 58 5.54 -0.74 7.29
N ALA A 59 4.22 -0.75 7.06
CA ALA A 59 3.30 -1.54 7.87
C ALA A 59 3.59 -3.05 7.83
N LEU A 60 4.01 -3.57 6.66
CA LEU A 60 4.45 -4.96 6.51
C LEU A 60 5.76 -5.23 7.26
N THR A 61 6.71 -4.29 7.23
CA THR A 61 7.96 -4.36 8.00
C THR A 61 7.70 -4.41 9.49
N ASP A 62 6.81 -3.55 9.99
CA ASP A 62 6.38 -3.52 11.39
C ASP A 62 5.67 -4.83 11.78
N ALA A 63 4.99 -5.48 10.84
CA ALA A 63 4.40 -6.81 11.00
C ALA A 63 5.42 -7.96 10.86
N GLY A 64 6.73 -7.65 10.85
CA GLY A 64 7.82 -8.62 10.79
C GLY A 64 8.01 -9.27 9.42
N ARG A 65 7.56 -8.63 8.33
CA ARG A 65 7.83 -9.10 6.96
C ARG A 65 9.02 -8.35 6.38
N ALA A 66 9.85 -9.05 5.62
CA ALA A 66 10.87 -8.40 4.81
C ALA A 66 10.18 -7.64 3.65
N THR A 67 10.49 -6.36 3.50
CA THR A 67 10.06 -5.56 2.35
C THR A 67 11.26 -4.83 1.77
N ASP A 68 11.20 -4.54 0.48
CA ASP A 68 12.21 -3.76 -0.24
C ASP A 68 11.53 -2.52 -0.83
N LEU A 69 11.60 -1.42 -0.06
CA LEU A 69 10.97 -0.15 -0.44
C LEU A 69 11.70 0.53 -1.60
N ASP A 70 13.00 0.31 -1.74
CA ASP A 70 13.77 0.92 -2.82
C ASP A 70 13.47 0.20 -4.14
N ALA A 71 13.42 -1.13 -4.14
CA ALA A 71 12.98 -1.88 -5.32
C ALA A 71 11.54 -1.54 -5.72
N ALA A 72 10.64 -1.29 -4.76
CA ALA A 72 9.28 -0.84 -5.04
C ALA A 72 9.25 0.55 -5.71
N ARG A 73 10.12 1.48 -5.27
CA ARG A 73 10.27 2.81 -5.90
C ARG A 73 10.85 2.70 -7.31
N ASP A 74 11.86 1.87 -7.50
CA ASP A 74 12.49 1.64 -8.80
C ASP A 74 11.48 1.06 -9.79
N ALA A 75 10.65 0.10 -9.37
CA ALA A 75 9.59 -0.46 -10.20
C ALA A 75 8.54 0.59 -10.62
N VAL A 76 8.21 1.55 -9.73
CA VAL A 76 7.35 2.68 -10.10
C VAL A 76 8.05 3.62 -11.09
N ALA A 77 9.34 3.86 -10.94
CA ALA A 77 10.12 4.69 -11.85
C ALA A 77 10.27 4.06 -13.25
N GLU A 78 10.36 2.74 -13.33
CA GLU A 78 10.36 1.99 -14.59
C GLU A 78 8.99 2.05 -15.29
N ALA A 79 7.90 1.90 -14.53
CA ALA A 79 6.54 1.95 -15.05
C ALA A 79 6.09 3.36 -15.46
N TRP A 80 6.54 4.38 -14.72
CA TRP A 80 6.38 5.80 -15.02
C TRP A 80 7.75 6.49 -15.06
N PRO A 81 8.41 6.47 -16.23
CA PRO A 81 9.61 7.25 -16.47
C PRO A 81 9.33 8.73 -16.16
N ASN A 82 10.28 9.41 -15.52
CA ASN A 82 10.21 10.87 -15.45
C ASN A 82 10.42 11.40 -16.87
N ASP A 83 9.39 12.03 -17.44
CA ASP A 83 9.56 12.91 -18.60
C ASP A 83 10.29 14.20 -18.18
#